data_AF-A0A1S1R0R6-F1
#
_entry.id   AF-A0A1S1R0R6-F1
#
_cell.length_a   1.000
_cell.length_b   1.000
_cell.length_c   1.000
_cell.angle_alpha   90.00
_cell.angle_beta   90.00
_cell.angle_gamma   90.00
#
_symmetry.space_group_name_H-M   'P 1'
#
loop_
_entity.id
_entity.type
_entity.pdbx_description
1 polymer ?
#
loop_
_entity_poly.entity_id
_entity_poly.type
_entity_poly.pdbx_seq_one_letter_code
_entity_poly.pdbx_strand_id
1 'polypeptide(L)'
;MCARHLPAPDDDLFQAHPHLFARPSPGQASPADPAPLHAAARHTADAALARLRSTAAALSATLLDLDAAAEQVLGDGTGLRGRTAERAALARTGMNWLWERHRALSALLTRAEELRGTAPRPGARQAARLDRLLNGPWPGLGAPPPTGLGAVTPLAAPADVDEVARAIGAELAAVTRARAEHHHLLGEAARAVSEAVATCARLGVPDLPELAAAQADLRAAFAGVTANPLEITPADLRPAQTSAAQVAELVAALRDTFDALEERLAAAEDLLGRVVATAATGEHAARTVVERLTGDRSGLVRLDDGWFDDPLRGLRPWLDRLRAAGAAGEWRLVAHGLRAWTRVAEATLAAAGETVATNQAPLRRRNELRGLLDALRAKAGQRGQIESAALGDLYDRAATALSTTPVDLDAAEALVAAFSAALGVLPAPPPEGAAPAGGPARQASPSDVPSKEDSP
;
A
#
# COMPACT_ATOMS: atom_id res chain seq x y z
N MET A 1 -23.69 32.94 33.64
CA MET A 1 -23.96 33.17 35.08
C MET A 1 -22.72 33.78 35.70
N CYS A 2 -22.68 35.10 35.85
CA CYS A 2 -21.79 35.89 36.72
C CYS A 2 -22.03 37.37 36.37
N ALA A 3 -22.93 37.98 37.11
CA ALA A 3 -23.26 39.41 37.06
C ALA A 3 -22.80 40.05 38.38
N ARG A 4 -22.14 41.21 38.31
CA ARG A 4 -21.94 42.19 39.40
C ARG A 4 -21.98 43.59 38.74
N HIS A 5 -23.09 44.33 38.83
CA HIS A 5 -23.45 45.36 39.84
C HIS A 5 -22.41 46.49 39.94
N LEU A 6 -22.62 47.64 39.28
CA LEU A 6 -23.21 48.95 39.76
C LEU A 6 -22.10 49.92 40.23
N PRO A 7 -22.30 51.26 40.40
CA PRO A 7 -23.36 52.18 39.96
C PRO A 7 -22.84 53.52 39.36
N ALA A 8 -23.75 54.37 38.88
CA ALA A 8 -23.56 55.84 38.81
C ALA A 8 -24.12 56.49 40.08
N PRO A 9 -23.61 57.67 40.49
CA PRO A 9 -24.54 58.70 40.97
C PRO A 9 -24.18 60.15 40.56
N ASP A 10 -25.25 60.86 40.20
CA ASP A 10 -25.70 62.21 40.61
C ASP A 10 -24.72 63.26 41.16
N ASP A 11 -24.75 64.41 40.47
CA ASP A 11 -25.14 65.76 40.90
C ASP A 11 -24.98 66.25 42.36
N ASP A 12 -24.60 67.53 42.38
CA ASP A 12 -24.80 68.58 43.39
C ASP A 12 -23.94 68.57 44.67
N LEU A 13 -23.13 69.64 44.80
CA LEU A 13 -23.32 70.71 45.79
C LEU A 13 -22.02 71.52 45.94
N PHE A 14 -22.06 72.82 45.61
CA PHE A 14 -21.74 73.88 46.57
C PHE A 14 -22.19 75.25 46.04
N GLN A 15 -23.30 75.72 46.60
CA GLN A 15 -23.80 77.09 46.50
C GLN A 15 -23.03 78.04 47.43
N ALA A 16 -22.86 79.27 46.92
CA ALA A 16 -23.09 80.57 47.59
C ALA A 16 -22.05 81.11 48.60
N HIS A 17 -21.74 82.42 48.72
CA HIS A 17 -22.47 83.67 48.40
C HIS A 17 -21.46 84.88 48.34
N PRO A 18 -21.88 86.16 48.19
CA PRO A 18 -21.33 87.14 47.23
C PRO A 18 -20.42 88.22 47.86
N HIS A 19 -19.92 89.18 47.07
CA HIS A 19 -20.06 90.64 47.29
C HIS A 19 -19.26 91.50 46.27
N LEU A 20 -19.93 92.57 45.82
CA LEU A 20 -19.40 93.91 45.48
C LEU A 20 -18.72 94.19 44.13
N PHE A 21 -19.51 94.82 43.26
CA PHE A 21 -19.22 96.04 42.47
C PHE A 21 -17.75 96.46 42.28
N ALA A 22 -17.26 96.33 41.05
CA ALA A 22 -16.36 97.31 40.43
C ALA A 22 -16.50 97.26 38.90
N ARG A 23 -16.89 98.38 38.28
CA ARG A 23 -16.81 98.59 36.82
C ARG A 23 -15.34 98.72 36.40
N PRO A 24 -14.89 98.10 35.29
CA PRO A 24 -13.73 98.58 34.56
C PRO A 24 -14.15 99.31 33.28
N SER A 25 -13.50 100.44 33.07
CA SER A 25 -13.50 101.27 31.85
C SER A 25 -13.02 100.50 30.61
N PRO A 26 -13.38 100.95 29.39
CA PRO A 26 -12.96 100.30 28.15
C PRO A 26 -11.49 100.66 27.84
N GLY A 27 -10.58 99.76 28.21
CA GLY A 27 -9.16 99.86 27.90
C GLY A 27 -8.79 98.90 26.76
N GLN A 28 -8.69 99.45 25.55
CA GLN A 28 -7.79 99.03 24.46
C GLN A 28 -7.66 97.52 24.19
N ALA A 29 -8.49 97.04 23.26
CA ALA A 29 -8.22 95.80 22.54
C ALA A 29 -6.96 95.98 21.66
N SER A 30 -5.83 95.48 22.13
CA SER A 30 -4.68 95.18 21.28
C SER A 30 -5.07 94.06 20.32
N PRO A 31 -4.76 94.12 19.01
CA PRO A 31 -5.11 93.07 18.08
C PRO A 31 -4.34 91.81 18.47
N ALA A 32 -5.06 90.78 18.92
CA ALA A 32 -4.53 89.45 19.11
C ALA A 32 -3.86 89.00 17.80
N ASP A 33 -2.55 88.81 17.87
CA ASP A 33 -1.74 88.29 16.79
C ASP A 33 -2.34 86.93 16.34
N PRO A 34 -2.77 86.73 15.09
CA PRO A 34 -3.46 85.50 14.64
C PRO A 34 -2.55 84.27 14.60
N ALA A 35 -1.27 84.40 14.94
CA ALA A 35 -0.24 83.37 14.85
C ALA A 35 -0.54 82.00 15.52
N PRO A 36 -1.13 81.91 16.75
CA PRO A 36 -1.27 80.61 17.43
C PRO A 36 -2.37 79.73 16.81
N LEU A 37 -3.49 80.32 16.35
CA LEU A 37 -4.57 79.59 15.66
C LEU A 37 -4.10 79.04 14.30
N HIS A 38 -3.28 79.81 13.58
CA HIS A 38 -2.74 79.40 12.30
C HIS A 38 -1.61 78.35 12.44
N ALA A 39 -0.87 78.34 13.55
CA ALA A 39 0.12 77.30 13.82
C ALA A 39 -0.52 75.94 14.16
N ALA A 40 -1.57 75.93 14.99
CA ALA A 40 -2.33 74.73 15.33
C ALA A 40 -3.01 74.10 14.10
N ALA A 41 -3.64 74.93 13.23
CA ALA A 41 -4.26 74.48 11.98
C ALA A 41 -3.26 73.89 10.97
N ARG A 42 -2.02 74.41 10.90
CA ARG A 42 -0.96 73.83 10.07
C ARG A 42 -0.51 72.47 10.57
N HIS A 43 -0.30 72.33 11.88
CA HIS A 43 0.14 71.07 12.47
C HIS A 43 -0.90 69.96 12.27
N THR A 44 -2.20 70.31 12.31
CA THR A 44 -3.29 69.36 12.02
C THR A 44 -3.34 68.96 10.55
N ALA A 45 -3.13 69.89 9.61
CA ALA A 45 -3.08 69.60 8.17
C ALA A 45 -1.86 68.75 7.78
N ASP A 46 -0.68 69.07 8.28
CA ASP A 46 0.55 68.30 8.02
C ASP A 46 0.45 66.89 8.63
N ALA A 47 -0.14 66.75 9.82
CA ALA A 47 -0.43 65.45 10.42
C ALA A 47 -1.47 64.64 9.63
N ALA A 48 -2.51 65.29 9.08
CA ALA A 48 -3.50 64.64 8.22
C ALA A 48 -2.88 64.17 6.89
N LEU A 49 -2.01 64.98 6.29
CA LEU A 49 -1.24 64.61 5.10
C LEU A 49 -0.29 63.43 5.38
N ALA A 50 0.39 63.43 6.52
CA ALA A 50 1.25 62.32 6.95
C ALA A 50 0.45 61.02 7.16
N ARG A 51 -0.75 61.10 7.75
CA ARG A 51 -1.67 59.95 7.86
C ARG A 51 -2.08 59.44 6.49
N LEU A 52 -2.46 60.33 5.57
CA LEU A 52 -2.86 59.96 4.21
C LEU A 52 -1.73 59.25 3.45
N ARG A 53 -0.50 59.75 3.56
CA ARG A 53 0.70 59.08 3.00
C ARG A 53 0.88 57.68 3.56
N SER A 54 0.78 57.53 4.88
CA SER A 54 0.91 56.25 5.55
C SER A 54 -0.17 55.26 5.07
N THR A 55 -1.42 55.70 5.00
CA THR A 55 -2.53 54.86 4.49
C THR A 55 -2.34 54.48 3.02
N ALA A 56 -1.91 55.40 2.17
CA ALA A 56 -1.66 55.11 0.75
C ALA A 56 -0.52 54.11 0.57
N ALA A 57 0.56 54.23 1.35
CA ALA A 57 1.68 53.30 1.34
C ALA A 57 1.29 51.92 1.86
N ALA A 58 0.53 51.84 2.97
CA ALA A 58 0.02 50.59 3.52
C ALA A 58 -0.88 49.85 2.52
N LEU A 59 -1.84 50.56 1.91
CA LEU A 59 -2.70 49.98 0.87
C LEU A 59 -1.91 49.50 -0.34
N SER A 60 -0.90 50.26 -0.78
CA SER A 60 -0.03 49.84 -1.88
C SER A 60 0.71 48.55 -1.56
N ALA A 61 1.25 48.40 -0.34
CA ALA A 61 1.93 47.17 0.08
C ALA A 61 0.95 45.99 0.11
N THR A 62 -0.22 46.15 0.71
CA THR A 62 -1.26 45.11 0.76
C THR A 62 -1.73 44.69 -0.63
N LEU A 63 -1.89 45.64 -1.56
CA LEU A 63 -2.26 45.35 -2.94
C LEU A 63 -1.22 44.51 -3.67
N LEU A 64 0.06 44.80 -3.48
CA LEU A 64 1.15 44.02 -4.09
C LEU A 64 1.19 42.59 -3.55
N ASP A 65 1.03 42.41 -2.24
CA ASP A 65 0.96 41.08 -1.62
C ASP A 65 -0.25 40.27 -2.12
N LEU A 66 -1.41 40.91 -2.24
CA LEU A 66 -2.62 40.29 -2.77
C LEU A 66 -2.51 39.95 -4.26
N ASP A 67 -1.85 40.79 -5.05
CA ASP A 67 -1.63 40.55 -6.48
C ASP A 67 -0.73 39.34 -6.71
N ALA A 68 0.39 39.26 -5.98
CA ALA A 68 1.28 38.09 -6.01
C ALA A 68 0.56 36.80 -5.58
N ALA A 69 -0.25 36.87 -4.52
CA ALA A 69 -1.06 35.72 -4.08
C ALA A 69 -2.13 35.34 -5.12
N ALA A 70 -2.79 36.33 -5.73
CA ALA A 70 -3.81 36.09 -6.75
C ALA A 70 -3.21 35.48 -8.02
N GLU A 71 -2.03 35.92 -8.46
CA GLU A 71 -1.32 35.34 -9.59
C GLU A 71 -0.99 33.85 -9.34
N GLN A 72 -0.43 33.53 -8.17
CA GLN A 72 -0.09 32.17 -7.78
C GLN A 72 -1.33 31.24 -7.71
N VAL A 73 -2.46 31.75 -7.22
CA VAL A 73 -3.65 30.92 -6.93
C VAL A 73 -4.59 30.84 -8.13
N LEU A 74 -4.89 31.99 -8.74
CA LEU A 74 -5.90 32.14 -9.77
C LEU A 74 -5.33 32.00 -11.19
N GLY A 75 -4.04 32.27 -11.39
CA GLY A 75 -3.40 32.29 -12.70
C GLY A 75 -4.14 33.18 -13.71
N ASP A 76 -4.18 32.74 -14.96
CA ASP A 76 -4.95 33.40 -16.03
C ASP A 76 -6.49 33.32 -15.84
N GLY A 77 -6.96 32.48 -14.90
CA GLY A 77 -8.37 32.29 -14.58
C GLY A 77 -9.18 31.48 -15.59
N THR A 78 -8.61 31.09 -16.73
CA THR A 78 -9.35 30.46 -17.84
C THR A 78 -9.73 29.00 -17.57
N GLY A 79 -9.02 28.35 -16.63
CA GLY A 79 -9.26 26.96 -16.25
C GLY A 79 -10.14 26.75 -15.02
N LEU A 80 -10.56 27.80 -14.32
CA LEU A 80 -11.32 27.67 -13.07
C LEU A 80 -12.80 27.35 -13.34
N ARG A 81 -13.41 26.49 -12.51
CA ARG A 81 -14.82 26.08 -12.62
C ARG A 81 -15.56 26.13 -11.29
N GLY A 82 -16.89 26.08 -11.34
CA GLY A 82 -17.79 25.99 -10.17
C GLY A 82 -17.55 27.07 -9.12
N ARG A 83 -17.71 26.73 -7.85
CA ARG A 83 -17.47 27.64 -6.70
C ARG A 83 -16.07 28.23 -6.64
N THR A 84 -15.08 27.55 -7.21
CA THR A 84 -13.72 28.12 -7.30
C THR A 84 -13.70 29.30 -8.26
N ALA A 85 -14.35 29.19 -9.43
CA ALA A 85 -14.50 30.30 -10.36
C ALA A 85 -15.29 31.47 -9.77
N GLU A 86 -16.37 31.19 -9.02
CA GLU A 86 -17.19 32.21 -8.35
C GLU A 86 -16.36 33.02 -7.33
N ARG A 87 -15.61 32.33 -6.45
CA ARG A 87 -14.76 32.99 -5.46
C ARG A 87 -13.58 33.72 -6.10
N ALA A 88 -13.01 33.19 -7.17
CA ALA A 88 -11.99 33.86 -7.95
C ALA A 88 -12.50 35.16 -8.58
N ALA A 89 -13.72 35.14 -9.15
CA ALA A 89 -14.34 36.33 -9.72
C ALA A 89 -14.65 37.39 -8.65
N LEU A 90 -15.10 36.97 -7.47
CA LEU A 90 -15.30 37.86 -6.32
C LEU A 90 -13.99 38.51 -5.88
N ALA A 91 -12.92 37.71 -5.71
CA ALA A 91 -11.59 38.20 -5.37
C ALA A 91 -11.05 39.22 -6.40
N ARG A 92 -11.18 38.92 -7.70
CA ARG A 92 -10.78 39.84 -8.79
C ARG A 92 -11.58 41.15 -8.77
N THR A 93 -12.88 41.07 -8.49
CA THR A 93 -13.74 42.27 -8.35
C THR A 93 -13.30 43.12 -7.16
N GLY A 94 -13.00 42.49 -6.01
CA GLY A 94 -12.45 43.16 -4.84
C GLY A 94 -11.10 43.81 -5.11
N MET A 95 -10.19 43.12 -5.82
CA MET A 95 -8.89 43.68 -6.20
C MET A 95 -9.05 44.91 -7.10
N ASN A 96 -9.94 44.87 -8.09
CA ASN A 96 -10.21 46.02 -8.95
C ASN A 96 -10.71 47.22 -8.13
N TRP A 97 -11.62 46.98 -7.18
CA TRP A 97 -12.11 48.01 -6.26
C TRP A 97 -11.00 48.59 -5.39
N LEU A 98 -10.11 47.76 -4.83
CA LEU A 98 -8.95 48.23 -4.06
C LEU A 98 -7.97 49.05 -4.91
N TRP A 99 -7.74 48.67 -6.16
CA TRP A 99 -6.90 49.43 -7.11
C TRP A 99 -7.52 50.79 -7.46
N GLU A 100 -8.82 50.85 -7.72
CA GLU A 100 -9.55 52.10 -7.92
C GLU A 100 -9.45 53.00 -6.67
N ARG A 101 -9.58 52.39 -5.48
CA ARG A 101 -9.44 53.09 -4.20
C ARG A 101 -8.04 53.66 -4.01
N HIS A 102 -7.01 52.89 -4.33
CA HIS A 102 -5.62 53.34 -4.27
C HIS A 102 -5.33 54.47 -5.26
N ARG A 103 -5.87 54.40 -6.50
CA ARG A 103 -5.76 55.49 -7.48
C ARG A 103 -6.43 56.77 -6.98
N ALA A 104 -7.61 56.67 -6.39
CA ALA A 104 -8.32 57.82 -5.82
C ALA A 104 -7.56 58.44 -4.63
N LEU A 105 -7.02 57.61 -3.73
CA LEU A 105 -6.17 58.05 -2.62
C LEU A 105 -4.89 58.73 -3.10
N SER A 106 -4.22 58.17 -4.11
CA SER A 106 -2.99 58.73 -4.68
C SER A 106 -3.24 60.06 -5.40
N ALA A 107 -4.35 60.18 -6.13
CA ALA A 107 -4.77 61.44 -6.76
C ALA A 107 -5.10 62.52 -5.71
N LEU A 108 -5.73 62.14 -4.59
CA LEU A 108 -5.96 63.06 -3.49
C LEU A 108 -4.64 63.52 -2.87
N LEU A 109 -3.75 62.57 -2.56
CA LEU A 109 -2.46 62.86 -1.96
C LEU A 109 -1.67 63.86 -2.83
N THR A 110 -1.61 63.60 -4.15
CA THR A 110 -0.95 64.49 -5.12
C THR A 110 -1.55 65.90 -5.08
N ARG A 111 -2.90 66.02 -5.14
CA ARG A 111 -3.59 67.32 -5.07
C ARG A 111 -3.36 68.04 -3.73
N ALA A 112 -3.33 67.29 -2.63
CA ALA A 112 -3.10 67.84 -1.30
C ALA A 112 -1.66 68.34 -1.14
N GLU A 113 -0.68 67.64 -1.71
CA GLU A 113 0.72 68.04 -1.74
C GLU A 113 0.95 69.28 -2.63
N GLU A 114 0.36 69.31 -3.82
CA GLU A 114 0.36 70.48 -4.71
C GLU A 114 -0.26 71.71 -4.01
N LEU A 115 -1.41 71.53 -3.34
CA LEU A 115 -2.07 72.59 -2.59
C LEU A 115 -1.33 72.98 -1.32
N ARG A 116 -0.56 72.09 -0.70
CA ARG A 116 0.26 72.41 0.47
C ARG A 116 1.47 73.26 0.06
N GLY A 117 2.06 72.97 -1.10
CA GLY A 117 3.22 73.64 -1.66
C GLY A 117 4.48 73.54 -0.79
N THR A 118 5.57 74.17 -1.23
CA THR A 118 6.85 74.21 -0.50
C THR A 118 7.00 75.42 0.43
N ALA A 119 6.01 76.33 0.41
CA ALA A 119 6.09 77.58 1.15
C ALA A 119 6.02 77.34 2.68
N PRO A 120 6.89 78.02 3.46
CA PRO A 120 6.91 77.88 4.92
C PRO A 120 5.61 78.39 5.58
N ARG A 121 4.84 79.25 4.89
CA ARG A 121 3.52 79.73 5.31
C ARG A 121 2.53 79.69 4.15
N PRO A 122 1.58 78.73 4.11
CA PRO A 122 0.49 78.76 3.14
C PRO A 122 -0.46 79.94 3.45
N GLY A 123 -1.00 80.58 2.41
CA GLY A 123 -1.97 81.67 2.60
C GLY A 123 -3.27 81.18 3.23
N ALA A 124 -4.04 82.05 3.91
CA ALA A 124 -5.28 81.66 4.59
C ALA A 124 -6.30 80.95 3.66
N ARG A 125 -6.40 81.39 2.40
CA ARG A 125 -7.25 80.72 1.37
C ARG A 125 -6.75 79.32 1.00
N GLN A 126 -5.44 79.12 0.98
CA GLN A 126 -4.79 77.85 0.66
C GLN A 126 -4.97 76.86 1.82
N ALA A 127 -4.78 77.30 3.06
CA ALA A 127 -5.04 76.50 4.26
C ALA A 127 -6.51 76.05 4.35
N ALA A 128 -7.46 76.96 4.11
CA ALA A 128 -8.90 76.63 4.10
C ALA A 128 -9.32 75.72 2.94
N ARG A 129 -8.54 75.68 1.85
CA ARG A 129 -8.77 74.76 0.72
C ARG A 129 -8.18 73.37 1.00
N LEU A 130 -7.01 73.33 1.63
CA LEU A 130 -6.37 72.09 2.08
C LEU A 130 -7.20 71.40 3.17
N ASP A 131 -7.69 72.16 4.14
CA ASP A 131 -8.57 71.65 5.21
C ASP A 131 -9.87 71.06 4.64
N ARG A 132 -10.53 71.77 3.72
CA ARG A 132 -11.71 71.24 3.00
C ARG A 132 -11.40 70.00 2.15
N LEU A 133 -10.20 69.91 1.58
CA LEU A 133 -9.81 68.76 0.77
C LEU A 133 -9.55 67.53 1.65
N LEU A 134 -8.90 67.71 2.80
CA LEU A 134 -8.56 66.63 3.72
C LEU A 134 -9.75 66.17 4.57
N ASN A 135 -10.66 67.08 4.93
CA ASN A 135 -11.77 66.82 5.84
C ASN A 135 -13.17 66.84 5.17
N GLY A 136 -13.28 67.17 3.87
CA GLY A 136 -14.53 67.19 3.13
C GLY A 136 -14.93 65.84 2.52
N PRO A 137 -16.12 65.73 1.90
CA PRO A 137 -16.53 64.54 1.16
C PRO A 137 -15.76 64.39 -0.15
N TRP A 138 -15.22 63.20 -0.41
CA TRP A 138 -14.32 62.98 -1.56
C TRP A 138 -15.09 62.43 -2.77
N PRO A 139 -15.03 63.10 -3.93
CA PRO A 139 -15.60 62.56 -5.16
C PRO A 139 -14.78 61.33 -5.61
N GLY A 140 -15.46 60.20 -5.82
CA GLY A 140 -14.85 58.93 -6.28
C GLY A 140 -14.55 57.90 -5.19
N LEU A 141 -14.78 58.23 -3.91
CA LEU A 141 -14.63 57.29 -2.79
C LEU A 141 -15.94 56.62 -2.35
N GLY A 142 -17.07 56.94 -2.97
CA GLY A 142 -18.40 56.54 -2.52
C GLY A 142 -18.92 55.22 -3.11
N ALA A 143 -18.16 54.56 -4.00
CA ALA A 143 -18.55 53.25 -4.50
C ALA A 143 -18.45 52.24 -3.35
N PRO A 144 -19.57 51.60 -2.94
CA PRO A 144 -19.53 50.61 -1.88
C PRO A 144 -18.65 49.43 -2.29
N PRO A 145 -18.07 48.70 -1.32
CA PRO A 145 -17.34 47.48 -1.63
C PRO A 145 -18.26 46.47 -2.33
N PRO A 146 -17.71 45.60 -3.19
CA PRO A 146 -18.48 44.56 -3.85
C PRO A 146 -19.20 43.68 -2.83
N THR A 147 -20.45 43.32 -3.15
CA THR A 147 -21.30 42.51 -2.28
C THR A 147 -20.63 41.17 -1.99
N GLY A 148 -20.49 40.83 -0.70
CA GLY A 148 -19.82 39.60 -0.24
C GLY A 148 -18.38 39.78 0.24
N LEU A 149 -17.78 40.97 0.12
CA LEU A 149 -16.42 41.27 0.62
C LEU A 149 -16.36 42.35 1.72
N GLY A 150 -17.51 42.82 2.23
CA GLY A 150 -17.56 43.80 3.33
C GLY A 150 -18.96 44.35 3.61
N ALA A 151 -19.10 45.15 4.67
CA ALA A 151 -20.36 45.79 5.03
C ALA A 151 -20.83 46.84 4.00
N VAL A 152 -22.13 46.89 3.76
CA VAL A 152 -22.80 47.84 2.84
C VAL A 152 -23.00 49.18 3.56
N THR A 153 -21.94 49.83 4.00
CA THR A 153 -22.01 51.18 4.58
C THR A 153 -21.57 52.23 3.56
N PRO A 154 -22.37 53.29 3.28
CA PRO A 154 -22.06 54.30 2.25
C PRO A 154 -20.89 55.25 2.55
N LEU A 155 -20.13 55.02 3.62
CA LEU A 155 -18.96 55.82 3.97
C LEU A 155 -17.76 54.89 4.10
N ALA A 156 -17.01 54.76 3.00
CA ALA A 156 -15.76 54.02 2.93
C ALA A 156 -14.71 54.63 3.85
N ALA A 157 -14.69 54.22 5.11
CA ALA A 157 -13.63 54.52 6.06
C ALA A 157 -12.37 53.69 5.72
N PRO A 158 -11.17 54.05 6.20
CA PRO A 158 -9.97 53.21 6.07
C PRO A 158 -10.18 51.76 6.58
N ALA A 159 -11.05 51.57 7.58
CA ALA A 159 -11.41 50.25 8.10
C ALA A 159 -12.06 49.33 7.06
N ASP A 160 -12.79 49.88 6.09
CA ASP A 160 -13.47 49.10 5.05
C ASP A 160 -12.48 48.56 4.01
N VAL A 161 -11.35 49.26 3.79
CA VAL A 161 -10.28 48.81 2.90
C VAL A 161 -9.56 47.59 3.47
N ASP A 162 -9.23 47.64 4.77
CA ASP A 162 -8.60 46.53 5.47
C ASP A 162 -9.54 45.32 5.58
N GLU A 163 -10.85 45.54 5.70
CA GLU A 163 -11.84 44.46 5.67
C GLU A 163 -11.91 43.77 4.32
N VAL A 164 -12.02 44.53 3.23
CA VAL A 164 -12.04 43.97 1.87
C VAL A 164 -10.73 43.23 1.56
N ALA A 165 -9.57 43.81 1.91
CA ALA A 165 -8.29 43.16 1.71
C ALA A 165 -8.17 41.82 2.46
N ARG A 166 -8.62 41.78 3.73
CA ARG A 166 -8.69 40.53 4.50
C ARG A 166 -9.65 39.51 3.90
N ALA A 167 -10.80 39.96 3.39
CA ALA A 167 -11.79 39.08 2.77
C ALA A 167 -11.24 38.45 1.49
N ILE A 168 -10.60 39.22 0.60
CA ILE A 168 -9.91 38.71 -0.59
C ILE A 168 -8.83 37.69 -0.19
N GLY A 169 -7.98 38.05 0.79
CA GLY A 169 -6.95 37.15 1.29
C GLY A 169 -7.51 35.82 1.82
N ALA A 170 -8.66 35.86 2.51
CA ALA A 170 -9.35 34.67 3.01
C ALA A 170 -9.86 33.77 1.87
N GLU A 171 -10.39 34.35 0.79
CA GLU A 171 -10.83 33.59 -0.38
C GLU A 171 -9.66 32.90 -1.10
N LEU A 172 -8.56 33.62 -1.34
CA LEU A 172 -7.34 33.05 -1.94
C LEU A 172 -6.76 31.93 -1.06
N ALA A 173 -6.66 32.17 0.26
CA ALA A 173 -6.17 31.18 1.20
C ALA A 173 -7.04 29.91 1.26
N ALA A 174 -8.36 30.05 1.08
CA ALA A 174 -9.27 28.91 1.03
C ALA A 174 -8.99 28.01 -0.18
N VAL A 175 -8.79 28.59 -1.37
CA VAL A 175 -8.45 27.84 -2.59
C VAL A 175 -7.10 27.14 -2.44
N THR A 176 -6.08 27.84 -1.93
CA THR A 176 -4.75 27.27 -1.70
C THR A 176 -4.79 26.08 -0.74
N ARG A 177 -5.51 26.24 0.39
CA ARG A 177 -5.65 25.18 1.39
C ARG A 177 -6.32 23.94 0.81
N ALA A 178 -7.43 24.13 0.08
CA ALA A 178 -8.16 23.03 -0.55
C ALA A 178 -7.28 22.28 -1.57
N ARG A 179 -6.50 22.99 -2.41
CA ARG A 179 -5.54 22.34 -3.31
C ARG A 179 -4.48 21.55 -2.55
N ALA A 180 -3.90 22.13 -1.51
CA ALA A 180 -2.86 21.48 -0.73
C ALA A 180 -3.37 20.19 -0.05
N GLU A 181 -4.58 20.23 0.50
CA GLU A 181 -5.25 19.07 1.10
C GLU A 181 -5.46 17.95 0.07
N HIS A 182 -6.04 18.26 -1.09
CA HIS A 182 -6.27 17.26 -2.14
C HIS A 182 -4.97 16.71 -2.74
N HIS A 183 -3.95 17.54 -2.93
CA HIS A 183 -2.63 17.08 -3.36
C HIS A 183 -1.98 16.14 -2.33
N HIS A 184 -2.18 16.40 -1.03
CA HIS A 184 -1.72 15.49 0.02
C HIS A 184 -2.40 14.13 -0.09
N LEU A 185 -3.73 14.10 -0.29
CA LEU A 185 -4.51 12.87 -0.47
C LEU A 185 -4.14 12.08 -1.75
N LEU A 186 -3.69 12.76 -2.80
CA LEU A 186 -3.23 12.14 -4.05
C LEU A 186 -1.74 11.74 -4.00
N GLY A 187 -0.99 12.16 -2.98
CA GLY A 187 0.45 11.97 -2.92
C GLY A 187 0.89 10.51 -2.91
N GLU A 188 0.19 9.66 -2.17
CA GLU A 188 0.46 8.22 -2.12
C GLU A 188 0.16 7.55 -3.47
N ALA A 189 -0.99 7.86 -4.07
CA ALA A 189 -1.36 7.36 -5.39
C ALA A 189 -0.34 7.77 -6.46
N ALA A 190 0.12 9.02 -6.44
CA ALA A 190 1.11 9.52 -7.38
C ALA A 190 2.48 8.83 -7.25
N ARG A 191 2.93 8.56 -6.02
CA ARG A 191 4.15 7.79 -5.77
C ARG A 191 4.01 6.35 -6.25
N ALA A 192 2.91 5.69 -5.91
CA ALA A 192 2.65 4.30 -6.30
C ALA A 192 2.64 4.14 -7.83
N VAL A 193 1.96 5.05 -8.56
CA VAL A 193 1.98 5.04 -10.03
C VAL A 193 3.40 5.29 -10.57
N SER A 194 4.15 6.23 -10.00
CA SER A 194 5.53 6.51 -10.44
C SER A 194 6.47 5.33 -10.24
N GLU A 195 6.37 4.64 -9.10
CA GLU A 195 7.12 3.43 -8.81
C GLU A 195 6.71 2.27 -9.73
N ALA A 196 5.41 2.14 -10.01
CA ALA A 196 4.89 1.17 -10.96
C ALA A 196 5.46 1.39 -12.37
N VAL A 197 5.52 2.65 -12.85
CA VAL A 197 6.17 3.00 -14.13
C VAL A 197 7.63 2.56 -14.15
N ALA A 198 8.40 2.92 -13.12
CA ALA A 198 9.82 2.59 -13.05
C ALA A 198 10.04 1.07 -13.02
N THR A 199 9.23 0.34 -12.27
CA THR A 199 9.30 -1.11 -12.17
C THR A 199 8.91 -1.79 -13.48
N CYS A 200 7.83 -1.34 -14.13
CA CYS A 200 7.42 -1.84 -15.45
C CYS A 200 8.51 -1.63 -16.51
N ALA A 201 9.17 -0.47 -16.52
CA ALA A 201 10.28 -0.21 -17.41
C ALA A 201 11.45 -1.20 -17.18
N ARG A 202 11.82 -1.47 -15.92
CA ARG A 202 12.85 -2.46 -15.58
C ARG A 202 12.46 -3.88 -16.00
N LEU A 203 11.20 -4.24 -15.86
CA LEU A 203 10.67 -5.55 -16.23
C LEU A 203 10.43 -5.70 -17.75
N GLY A 204 10.65 -4.67 -18.56
CA GLY A 204 10.36 -4.70 -20.01
C GLY A 204 8.86 -4.76 -20.34
N VAL A 205 8.03 -4.14 -19.48
CA VAL A 205 6.56 -4.14 -19.56
C VAL A 205 5.97 -2.71 -19.53
N PRO A 206 6.45 -1.76 -20.35
CA PRO A 206 6.03 -0.36 -20.23
C PRO A 206 4.55 -0.13 -20.53
N ASP A 207 3.96 -0.94 -21.41
CA ASP A 207 2.63 -0.71 -22.00
C ASP A 207 1.50 -1.48 -21.30
N LEU A 208 1.52 -1.54 -19.96
CA LEU A 208 0.40 -2.14 -19.22
C LEU A 208 -0.86 -1.26 -19.33
N PRO A 209 -2.01 -1.80 -19.74
CA PRO A 209 -3.24 -1.02 -19.85
C PRO A 209 -3.71 -0.50 -18.49
N GLU A 210 -3.52 -1.26 -17.41
CA GLU A 210 -3.83 -0.85 -16.04
C GLU A 210 -2.96 0.34 -15.60
N LEU A 211 -1.68 0.36 -16.02
CA LEU A 211 -0.78 1.48 -15.74
C LEU A 211 -1.19 2.73 -16.51
N ALA A 212 -1.53 2.60 -17.79
CA ALA A 212 -2.03 3.70 -18.60
C ALA A 212 -3.34 4.27 -18.03
N ALA A 213 -4.25 3.41 -17.57
CA ALA A 213 -5.49 3.80 -16.90
C ALA A 213 -5.21 4.55 -15.59
N ALA A 214 -4.36 4.02 -14.71
CA ALA A 214 -4.00 4.68 -13.45
C ALA A 214 -3.34 6.05 -13.69
N GLN A 215 -2.48 6.18 -14.70
CA GLN A 215 -1.90 7.47 -15.11
C GLN A 215 -2.95 8.45 -15.65
N ALA A 216 -3.95 7.97 -16.38
CA ALA A 216 -5.03 8.80 -16.89
C ALA A 216 -5.93 9.30 -15.74
N ASP A 217 -6.32 8.41 -14.82
CA ASP A 217 -7.14 8.74 -13.66
C ASP A 217 -6.44 9.74 -12.75
N LEU A 218 -5.14 9.53 -12.49
CA LEU A 218 -4.35 10.46 -11.69
C LEU A 218 -4.23 11.84 -12.34
N ARG A 219 -4.00 11.90 -13.66
CA ARG A 219 -4.00 13.17 -14.41
C ARG A 219 -5.36 13.86 -14.36
N ALA A 220 -6.46 13.12 -14.50
CA ALA A 220 -7.81 13.64 -14.40
C ALA A 220 -8.10 14.21 -13.01
N ALA A 221 -7.69 13.51 -11.95
CA ALA A 221 -7.82 13.97 -10.57
C ALA A 221 -7.06 15.27 -10.32
N PHE A 222 -5.78 15.36 -10.71
CA PHE A 222 -5.00 16.60 -10.58
C PHE A 222 -5.58 17.76 -11.41
N ALA A 223 -6.09 17.48 -12.62
CA ALA A 223 -6.76 18.48 -13.43
C ALA A 223 -8.05 18.98 -12.77
N GLY A 224 -8.83 18.08 -12.16
CA GLY A 224 -10.03 18.42 -11.38
C GLY A 224 -9.70 19.31 -10.17
N VAL A 225 -8.68 18.94 -9.39
CA VAL A 225 -8.19 19.73 -8.24
C VAL A 225 -7.65 21.09 -8.67
N THR A 226 -7.01 21.19 -9.84
CA THR A 226 -6.53 22.47 -10.37
C THR A 226 -7.70 23.36 -10.78
N ALA A 227 -8.70 22.81 -11.48
CA ALA A 227 -9.84 23.56 -12.00
C ALA A 227 -10.84 23.98 -10.91
N ASN A 228 -11.11 23.11 -9.93
CA ASN A 228 -12.17 23.35 -8.95
C ASN A 228 -11.94 22.68 -7.58
N PRO A 229 -10.87 23.05 -6.85
CA PRO A 229 -10.51 22.42 -5.57
C PRO A 229 -11.56 22.54 -4.48
N LEU A 230 -12.44 23.57 -4.53
CA LEU A 230 -13.43 23.83 -3.49
C LEU A 230 -14.68 22.94 -3.57
N GLU A 231 -14.94 22.31 -4.71
CA GLU A 231 -16.07 21.37 -4.86
C GLU A 231 -15.62 19.91 -4.91
N ILE A 232 -14.33 19.66 -5.14
CA ILE A 232 -13.79 18.30 -5.09
C ILE A 232 -13.95 17.74 -3.68
N THR A 233 -14.56 16.57 -3.61
CA THR A 233 -14.68 15.78 -2.40
C THR A 233 -13.66 14.63 -2.42
N PRO A 234 -13.30 14.05 -1.26
CA PRO A 234 -12.48 12.84 -1.23
C PRO A 234 -13.06 11.70 -2.08
N ALA A 235 -14.39 11.66 -2.25
CA ALA A 235 -15.05 10.63 -3.06
C ALA A 235 -14.69 10.72 -4.55
N ASP A 236 -14.44 11.93 -5.06
CA ASP A 236 -14.05 12.19 -6.45
C ASP A 236 -12.59 11.78 -6.73
N LEU A 237 -11.76 11.71 -5.68
CA LEU A 237 -10.36 11.29 -5.76
C LEU A 237 -10.18 9.76 -5.65
N ARG A 238 -11.19 9.06 -5.13
CA ARG A 238 -11.15 7.59 -4.94
C ARG A 238 -10.81 6.81 -6.20
N PRO A 239 -11.34 7.12 -7.40
CA PRO A 239 -10.99 6.37 -8.61
C PRO A 239 -9.48 6.34 -8.87
N ALA A 240 -8.81 7.50 -8.79
CA ALA A 240 -7.36 7.58 -8.96
C ALA A 240 -6.59 6.79 -7.89
N GLN A 241 -7.06 6.83 -6.63
CA GLN A 241 -6.46 6.06 -5.53
C GLN A 241 -6.64 4.54 -5.72
N THR A 242 -7.84 4.12 -6.15
CA THR A 242 -8.14 2.71 -6.43
C THR A 242 -7.31 2.19 -7.60
N SER A 243 -7.27 2.90 -8.73
CA SER A 243 -6.46 2.51 -9.89
C SER A 243 -4.96 2.47 -9.55
N ALA A 244 -4.47 3.40 -8.73
CA ALA A 244 -3.08 3.40 -8.25
C ALA A 244 -2.77 2.19 -7.35
N ALA A 245 -3.67 1.82 -6.43
CA ALA A 245 -3.50 0.64 -5.59
C ALA A 245 -3.51 -0.65 -6.43
N GLN A 246 -4.45 -0.76 -7.36
CA GLN A 246 -4.57 -1.93 -8.25
C GLN A 246 -3.32 -2.13 -9.11
N VAL A 247 -2.80 -1.06 -9.71
CA VAL A 247 -1.57 -1.19 -10.51
C VAL A 247 -0.35 -1.49 -9.63
N ALA A 248 -0.28 -0.96 -8.41
CA ALA A 248 0.80 -1.29 -7.48
C ALA A 248 0.81 -2.78 -7.11
N GLU A 249 -0.36 -3.36 -6.80
CA GLU A 249 -0.50 -4.80 -6.52
C GLU A 249 -0.13 -5.65 -7.74
N LEU A 250 -0.63 -5.29 -8.92
CA LEU A 250 -0.31 -6.00 -10.16
C LEU A 250 1.19 -6.00 -10.44
N VAL A 251 1.83 -4.84 -10.33
CA VAL A 251 3.26 -4.69 -10.60
C VAL A 251 4.11 -5.37 -9.53
N ALA A 252 3.68 -5.38 -8.27
CA ALA A 252 4.33 -6.16 -7.22
C ALA A 252 4.30 -7.67 -7.55
N ALA A 253 3.14 -8.21 -7.97
CA ALA A 253 3.04 -9.62 -8.37
C ALA A 253 3.90 -9.96 -9.60
N LEU A 254 4.04 -9.03 -10.55
CA LEU A 254 4.94 -9.19 -11.70
C LEU A 254 6.41 -9.20 -11.26
N ARG A 255 6.80 -8.31 -10.36
CA ARG A 255 8.15 -8.27 -9.78
C ARG A 255 8.46 -9.57 -9.05
N ASP A 256 7.57 -10.04 -8.18
CA ASP A 256 7.78 -11.28 -7.43
C ASP A 256 7.91 -12.48 -8.39
N THR A 257 7.16 -12.48 -9.50
CA THR A 257 7.28 -13.51 -10.54
C THR A 257 8.63 -13.47 -11.26
N PHE A 258 9.16 -12.27 -11.49
CA PHE A 258 10.46 -12.03 -12.11
C PHE A 258 11.61 -12.44 -11.17
N ASP A 259 11.57 -11.98 -9.92
CA ASP A 259 12.61 -12.26 -8.91
C ASP A 259 12.69 -13.77 -8.60
N ALA A 260 11.55 -14.47 -8.60
CA ALA A 260 11.50 -15.92 -8.37
C ALA A 260 11.91 -16.77 -9.60
N LEU A 261 12.32 -16.17 -10.72
CA LEU A 261 12.57 -16.92 -11.95
C LEU A 261 13.77 -17.86 -11.83
N GLU A 262 14.87 -17.38 -11.25
CA GLU A 262 16.10 -18.18 -11.09
C GLU A 262 15.86 -19.37 -10.16
N GLU A 263 15.18 -19.13 -9.02
CA GLU A 263 14.80 -20.19 -8.09
C GLU A 263 13.91 -21.24 -8.77
N ARG A 264 12.94 -20.82 -9.58
CA ARG A 264 12.07 -21.75 -10.32
C ARG A 264 12.82 -22.54 -11.38
N LEU A 265 13.80 -21.94 -12.05
CA LEU A 265 14.68 -22.66 -12.98
C LEU A 265 15.51 -23.71 -12.25
N ALA A 266 16.09 -23.38 -11.10
CA ALA A 266 16.80 -24.35 -10.25
C ALA A 266 15.87 -25.48 -9.77
N ALA A 267 14.65 -25.16 -9.33
CA ALA A 267 13.67 -26.18 -8.94
C ALA A 267 13.27 -27.10 -10.10
N ALA A 268 13.25 -26.58 -11.33
CA ALA A 268 13.03 -27.39 -12.52
C ALA A 268 14.22 -28.32 -12.82
N GLU A 269 15.45 -27.87 -12.60
CA GLU A 269 16.64 -28.74 -12.69
C GLU A 269 16.56 -29.91 -11.72
N ASP A 270 16.23 -29.62 -10.46
CA ASP A 270 16.07 -30.64 -9.43
C ASP A 270 14.97 -31.63 -9.80
N LEU A 271 13.82 -31.13 -10.29
CA LEU A 271 12.72 -31.98 -10.76
C LEU A 271 13.17 -32.90 -11.90
N LEU A 272 13.92 -32.39 -12.88
CA LEU A 272 14.47 -33.20 -13.97
C LEU A 272 15.41 -34.28 -13.42
N GLY A 273 16.28 -33.93 -12.48
CA GLY A 273 17.17 -34.88 -11.80
C GLY A 273 16.42 -36.01 -11.12
N ARG A 274 15.31 -35.71 -10.43
CA ARG A 274 14.44 -36.72 -9.83
C ARG A 274 13.81 -37.64 -10.87
N VAL A 275 13.28 -37.09 -11.97
CA VAL A 275 12.68 -37.89 -13.05
C VAL A 275 13.71 -38.88 -13.60
N VAL A 276 14.93 -38.41 -13.89
CA VAL A 276 16.02 -39.25 -14.41
C VAL A 276 16.40 -40.36 -13.41
N ALA A 277 16.56 -40.03 -12.13
CA ALA A 277 16.90 -41.00 -11.10
C ALA A 277 15.81 -42.08 -10.92
N THR A 278 14.53 -41.69 -10.92
CA THR A 278 13.40 -42.62 -10.82
C THR A 278 13.31 -43.51 -12.06
N ALA A 279 13.47 -42.95 -13.26
CA ALA A 279 13.50 -43.73 -14.51
C ALA A 279 14.64 -44.76 -14.51
N ALA A 280 15.85 -44.37 -14.11
CA ALA A 280 17.00 -45.27 -14.00
C ALA A 280 16.77 -46.40 -12.98
N THR A 281 16.08 -46.09 -11.87
CA THR A 281 15.67 -47.10 -10.88
C THR A 281 14.70 -48.12 -11.49
N GLY A 282 13.75 -47.67 -12.31
CA GLY A 282 12.78 -48.54 -13.00
C GLY A 282 13.46 -49.46 -14.02
N GLU A 283 14.42 -48.94 -14.79
CA GLU A 283 15.26 -49.70 -15.72
C GLU A 283 16.13 -50.74 -15.01
N HIS A 284 16.72 -50.37 -13.86
CA HIS A 284 17.52 -51.29 -13.05
C HIS A 284 16.65 -52.40 -12.43
N ALA A 285 15.45 -52.08 -11.94
CA ALA A 285 14.49 -53.06 -11.46
C ALA A 285 14.09 -54.05 -12.56
N ALA A 286 13.78 -53.55 -13.76
CA ALA A 286 13.47 -54.39 -14.92
C ALA A 286 14.62 -55.35 -15.26
N ARG A 287 15.86 -54.85 -15.39
CA ARG A 287 17.04 -55.69 -15.63
C ARG A 287 17.21 -56.77 -14.54
N THR A 288 17.04 -56.38 -13.28
CA THR A 288 17.16 -57.32 -12.16
C THR A 288 16.08 -58.41 -12.21
N VAL A 289 14.85 -58.09 -12.63
CA VAL A 289 13.79 -59.09 -12.84
C VAL A 289 14.15 -60.04 -13.97
N VAL A 290 14.57 -59.53 -15.12
CA VAL A 290 15.00 -60.36 -16.25
C VAL A 290 16.11 -61.32 -15.83
N GLU A 291 17.15 -60.80 -15.15
CA GLU A 291 18.31 -61.59 -14.74
C GLU A 291 17.98 -62.64 -13.65
N ARG A 292 17.09 -62.32 -12.71
CA ARG A 292 16.87 -63.15 -11.51
C ARG A 292 15.61 -64.00 -11.53
N LEU A 293 14.61 -63.64 -12.33
CA LEU A 293 13.25 -64.21 -12.26
C LEU A 293 12.85 -64.79 -13.61
N THR A 294 12.60 -63.95 -14.60
CA THR A 294 11.85 -64.35 -15.81
C THR A 294 12.74 -64.82 -16.95
N GLY A 295 13.99 -64.36 -17.05
CA GLY A 295 14.84 -64.57 -18.22
C GLY A 295 14.42 -63.75 -19.46
N ASP A 296 13.21 -63.19 -19.48
CA ASP A 296 12.68 -62.31 -20.52
C ASP A 296 12.02 -61.04 -19.96
N ARG A 297 11.58 -60.14 -20.84
CA ARG A 297 10.95 -58.85 -20.48
C ARG A 297 9.42 -58.91 -20.36
N SER A 298 8.82 -60.09 -20.34
CA SER A 298 7.36 -60.22 -20.33
C SER A 298 6.77 -59.58 -19.06
N GLY A 299 5.74 -58.73 -19.23
CA GLY A 299 5.07 -58.03 -18.12
C GLY A 299 5.83 -56.84 -17.50
N LEU A 300 7.03 -56.52 -17.98
CA LEU A 300 7.78 -55.33 -17.55
C LEU A 300 7.42 -54.11 -18.40
N VAL A 301 7.39 -52.94 -17.76
CA VAL A 301 7.02 -51.67 -18.39
C VAL A 301 8.26 -50.79 -18.52
N ARG A 302 8.25 -49.91 -19.52
CA ARG A 302 9.25 -48.86 -19.73
C ARG A 302 8.50 -47.55 -19.99
N LEU A 303 9.13 -46.45 -19.60
CA LEU A 303 8.71 -45.11 -20.03
C LEU A 303 8.71 -45.00 -21.57
N ASP A 304 7.79 -44.19 -22.09
CA ASP A 304 7.66 -43.90 -23.51
C ASP A 304 8.95 -43.33 -24.10
N ASP A 305 9.22 -43.58 -25.38
CA ASP A 305 10.41 -43.03 -26.04
C ASP A 305 10.35 -41.50 -26.18
N GLY A 306 11.52 -40.85 -26.12
CA GLY A 306 11.66 -39.43 -26.39
C GLY A 306 11.34 -38.48 -25.22
N TRP A 307 10.90 -38.98 -24.07
CA TRP A 307 10.61 -38.14 -22.90
C TRP A 307 11.81 -37.31 -22.42
N PHE A 308 13.04 -37.84 -22.59
CA PHE A 308 14.26 -37.22 -22.09
C PHE A 308 14.98 -36.38 -23.15
N ASP A 309 15.31 -37.00 -24.29
CA ASP A 309 16.27 -36.47 -25.27
C ASP A 309 15.66 -36.09 -26.62
N ASP A 310 14.34 -36.22 -26.80
CA ASP A 310 13.73 -35.76 -28.04
C ASP A 310 14.02 -34.26 -28.25
N PRO A 311 14.56 -33.86 -29.41
CA PRO A 311 14.96 -32.47 -29.63
C PRO A 311 13.81 -31.46 -29.48
N LEU A 312 12.57 -31.86 -29.78
CA LEU A 312 11.41 -30.98 -29.77
C LEU A 312 10.66 -31.04 -28.44
N ARG A 313 10.42 -32.24 -27.91
CA ARG A 313 9.52 -32.52 -26.78
C ARG A 313 10.23 -33.06 -25.54
N GLY A 314 11.51 -33.42 -25.64
CA GLY A 314 12.29 -33.95 -24.53
C GLY A 314 12.44 -32.91 -23.42
N LEU A 315 12.31 -33.35 -22.17
CA LEU A 315 12.38 -32.48 -21.00
C LEU A 315 13.72 -31.75 -20.89
N ARG A 316 14.84 -32.41 -21.24
CA ARG A 316 16.18 -31.82 -21.15
C ARG A 316 16.38 -30.72 -22.21
N PRO A 317 16.25 -30.99 -23.52
CA PRO A 317 16.37 -29.94 -24.54
C PRO A 317 15.39 -28.78 -24.35
N TRP A 318 14.18 -29.05 -23.84
CA TRP A 318 13.22 -27.99 -23.54
C TRP A 318 13.68 -27.10 -22.37
N LEU A 319 14.14 -27.69 -21.26
CA LEU A 319 14.65 -26.91 -20.14
C LEU A 319 15.90 -26.09 -20.52
N ASP A 320 16.77 -26.63 -21.36
CA ASP A 320 17.95 -25.92 -21.86
C ASP A 320 17.56 -24.68 -22.69
N ARG A 321 16.53 -24.79 -23.53
CA ARG A 321 15.97 -23.63 -24.25
C ARG A 321 15.40 -22.57 -23.30
N LEU A 322 14.71 -23.00 -22.24
CA LEU A 322 14.17 -22.07 -21.23
C LEU A 322 15.29 -21.33 -20.48
N ARG A 323 16.39 -22.02 -20.15
CA ARG A 323 17.57 -21.37 -19.56
C ARG A 323 18.24 -20.38 -20.52
N ALA A 324 18.39 -20.76 -21.78
CA ALA A 324 18.95 -19.87 -22.80
C ALA A 324 18.10 -18.60 -22.98
N ALA A 325 16.77 -18.76 -23.00
CA ALA A 325 15.83 -17.62 -23.03
C ALA A 325 15.93 -16.77 -21.76
N GLY A 326 16.14 -17.38 -20.59
CA GLY A 326 16.38 -16.67 -19.33
C GLY A 326 17.65 -15.82 -19.37
N ALA A 327 18.75 -16.39 -19.86
CA ALA A 327 20.02 -15.67 -20.05
C ALA A 327 19.91 -14.54 -21.09
N ALA A 328 19.01 -14.67 -22.08
CA ALA A 328 18.69 -13.62 -23.04
C ALA A 328 17.76 -12.52 -22.49
N GLY A 329 17.28 -12.65 -21.24
CA GLY A 329 16.36 -11.69 -20.61
C GLY A 329 14.89 -11.88 -20.99
N GLU A 330 14.53 -12.97 -21.67
CA GLU A 330 13.16 -13.27 -22.12
C GLU A 330 12.29 -13.88 -20.99
N TRP A 331 12.30 -13.25 -19.82
CA TRP A 331 11.71 -13.80 -18.59
C TRP A 331 10.24 -14.22 -18.73
N ARG A 332 9.45 -13.53 -19.55
CA ARG A 332 8.03 -13.87 -19.77
C ARG A 332 7.86 -15.20 -20.51
N LEU A 333 8.70 -15.43 -21.52
CA LEU A 333 8.71 -16.69 -22.25
C LEU A 333 9.11 -17.82 -21.30
N VAL A 334 10.13 -17.58 -20.47
CA VAL A 334 10.55 -18.54 -19.46
C VAL A 334 9.43 -18.82 -18.45
N ALA A 335 8.82 -17.79 -17.85
CA ALA A 335 7.76 -17.96 -16.87
C ALA A 335 6.57 -18.75 -17.42
N HIS A 336 6.16 -18.50 -18.67
CA HIS A 336 5.11 -19.27 -19.33
C HIS A 336 5.56 -20.71 -19.65
N GLY A 337 6.72 -20.85 -20.28
CA GLY A 337 7.26 -22.14 -20.71
C GLY A 337 7.57 -23.08 -19.54
N LEU A 338 8.07 -22.54 -18.42
CA LEU A 338 8.41 -23.30 -17.23
C LEU A 338 7.17 -23.89 -16.56
N ARG A 339 6.03 -23.17 -16.51
CA ARG A 339 4.77 -23.72 -16.01
C ARG A 339 4.29 -24.92 -16.82
N ALA A 340 4.43 -24.86 -18.14
CA ALA A 340 4.09 -25.97 -19.02
C ALA A 340 5.09 -27.13 -18.85
N TRP A 341 6.38 -26.83 -18.75
CA TRP A 341 7.45 -27.80 -18.55
C TRP A 341 7.27 -28.57 -17.25
N THR A 342 7.06 -27.87 -16.12
CA THR A 342 6.87 -28.48 -14.79
C THR A 342 5.72 -29.47 -14.80
N ARG A 343 4.59 -29.12 -15.43
CA ARG A 343 3.44 -30.03 -15.53
C ARG A 343 3.77 -31.33 -16.26
N VAL A 344 4.52 -31.24 -17.36
CA VAL A 344 4.95 -32.43 -18.12
C VAL A 344 5.98 -33.24 -17.34
N ALA A 345 6.93 -32.57 -16.66
CA ALA A 345 7.93 -33.22 -15.84
C ALA A 345 7.31 -33.95 -14.63
N GLU A 346 6.31 -33.37 -13.96
CA GLU A 346 5.57 -34.00 -12.88
C GLU A 346 4.77 -35.22 -13.36
N ALA A 347 4.08 -35.12 -14.50
CA ALA A 347 3.39 -36.24 -15.10
C ALA A 347 4.37 -37.38 -15.48
N THR A 348 5.54 -37.02 -16.00
CA THR A 348 6.61 -37.98 -16.33
C THR A 348 7.19 -38.63 -15.06
N LEU A 349 7.37 -37.86 -13.98
CA LEU A 349 7.81 -38.38 -12.69
C LEU A 349 6.81 -39.40 -12.13
N ALA A 350 5.51 -39.12 -12.22
CA ALA A 350 4.47 -40.03 -11.81
C ALA A 350 4.49 -41.33 -12.63
N ALA A 351 4.60 -41.23 -13.96
CA ALA A 351 4.72 -42.39 -14.85
C ALA A 351 6.00 -43.22 -14.58
N ALA A 352 7.11 -42.54 -14.26
CA ALA A 352 8.37 -43.20 -13.88
C ALA A 352 8.20 -43.96 -12.55
N GLY A 353 7.51 -43.36 -11.59
CA GLY A 353 7.17 -44.00 -10.31
C GLY A 353 6.33 -45.26 -10.50
N GLU A 354 5.32 -45.20 -11.37
CA GLU A 354 4.50 -46.37 -11.71
C GLU A 354 5.36 -47.47 -12.35
N THR A 355 6.24 -47.10 -13.28
CA THR A 355 7.19 -48.03 -13.91
C THR A 355 8.07 -48.75 -12.87
N VAL A 356 8.58 -48.01 -11.88
CA VAL A 356 9.34 -48.61 -10.75
C VAL A 356 8.46 -49.58 -9.96
N ALA A 357 7.24 -49.18 -9.63
CA ALA A 357 6.32 -49.99 -8.85
C ALA A 357 5.99 -51.31 -9.57
N THR A 358 5.63 -51.26 -10.85
CA THR A 358 5.35 -52.44 -11.68
C THR A 358 6.58 -53.34 -11.80
N ASN A 359 7.73 -52.79 -12.17
CA ASN A 359 8.94 -53.58 -12.41
C ASN A 359 9.53 -54.20 -11.13
N GLN A 360 9.27 -53.62 -9.96
CA GLN A 360 9.71 -54.20 -8.68
C GLN A 360 8.73 -55.22 -8.09
N ALA A 361 7.48 -55.28 -8.56
CA ALA A 361 6.46 -56.16 -8.02
C ALA A 361 6.88 -57.65 -8.01
N PRO A 362 7.49 -58.20 -9.07
CA PRO A 362 7.95 -59.60 -9.07
C PRO A 362 9.03 -59.90 -8.02
N LEU A 363 9.98 -58.97 -7.81
CA LEU A 363 11.03 -59.12 -6.80
C LEU A 363 10.47 -59.04 -5.38
N ARG A 364 9.51 -58.13 -5.14
CA ARG A 364 8.78 -58.06 -3.85
C ARG A 364 8.04 -59.35 -3.60
N ARG A 365 7.30 -59.86 -4.59
CA ARG A 365 6.58 -61.14 -4.49
C ARG A 365 7.50 -62.30 -4.15
N ARG A 366 8.66 -62.41 -4.80
CA ARG A 366 9.67 -63.42 -4.46
C ARG A 366 10.13 -63.33 -2.99
N ASN A 367 10.42 -62.12 -2.52
CA ASN A 367 10.90 -61.91 -1.15
C ASN A 367 9.79 -62.22 -0.12
N GLU A 368 8.54 -61.87 -0.42
CA GLU A 368 7.36 -62.25 0.38
C GLU A 368 7.20 -63.76 0.48
N LEU A 369 7.30 -64.49 -0.65
CA LEU A 369 7.22 -65.95 -0.67
C LEU A 369 8.34 -66.58 0.17
N ARG A 370 9.56 -66.05 0.12
CA ARG A 370 10.67 -66.50 0.98
C ARG A 370 10.35 -66.29 2.46
N GLY A 371 9.91 -65.10 2.84
CA GLY A 371 9.54 -64.81 4.23
C GLY A 371 8.35 -65.66 4.72
N LEU A 372 7.36 -65.89 3.86
CA LEU A 372 6.23 -66.77 4.15
C LEU A 372 6.70 -68.22 4.37
N LEU A 373 7.56 -68.73 3.49
CA LEU A 373 8.12 -70.08 3.63
C LEU A 373 8.92 -70.23 4.93
N ASP A 374 9.73 -69.24 5.28
CA ASP A 374 10.50 -69.22 6.55
C ASP A 374 9.57 -69.20 7.78
N ALA A 375 8.50 -68.40 7.73
CA ALA A 375 7.49 -68.37 8.79
C ALA A 375 6.72 -69.69 8.92
N LEU A 376 6.34 -70.30 7.80
CA LEU A 376 5.67 -71.61 7.79
C LEU A 376 6.61 -72.72 8.31
N ARG A 377 7.91 -72.67 7.99
CA ARG A 377 8.93 -73.57 8.56
C ARG A 377 9.02 -73.44 10.07
N ALA A 378 9.08 -72.22 10.60
CA ALA A 378 9.11 -71.97 12.03
C ALA A 378 7.85 -72.54 12.74
N LYS A 379 6.68 -72.35 12.12
CA LYS A 379 5.41 -72.88 12.62
C LYS A 379 5.35 -74.41 12.61
N ALA A 380 5.91 -75.06 11.59
CA ALA A 380 6.04 -76.51 11.54
C ALA A 380 6.96 -77.04 12.67
N GLY A 381 8.05 -76.34 12.95
CA GLY A 381 8.97 -76.67 14.05
C GLY A 381 8.32 -76.57 15.43
N GLN A 382 7.58 -75.50 15.71
CA GLN A 382 6.83 -75.33 16.97
C GLN A 382 5.78 -76.43 17.21
N ARG A 383 5.26 -77.04 16.14
CA ARG A 383 4.27 -78.11 16.21
C ARG A 383 4.86 -79.51 16.25
N GLY A 384 6.19 -79.65 16.23
CA GLY A 384 6.87 -80.95 16.11
C GLY A 384 6.62 -81.66 14.77
N GLN A 385 6.08 -80.95 13.78
CA GLN A 385 5.65 -81.53 12.49
C GLN A 385 6.78 -81.51 11.45
N ILE A 386 7.92 -80.89 11.78
CA ILE A 386 9.06 -80.73 10.86
C ILE A 386 9.80 -82.05 10.58
N GLU A 387 9.60 -83.07 11.42
CA GLU A 387 10.17 -84.42 11.26
C GLU A 387 9.41 -85.26 10.20
N SER A 388 8.28 -84.77 9.71
CA SER A 388 7.55 -85.41 8.62
C SER A 388 8.35 -85.31 7.32
N ALA A 389 8.79 -86.46 6.79
CA ALA A 389 9.52 -86.54 5.52
C ALA A 389 8.79 -85.83 4.38
N ALA A 390 7.45 -85.97 4.30
CA ALA A 390 6.65 -85.33 3.25
C ALA A 390 6.63 -83.80 3.35
N LEU A 391 6.67 -83.22 4.55
CA LEU A 391 6.78 -81.77 4.74
C LEU A 391 8.21 -81.27 4.46
N GLY A 392 9.22 -82.05 4.84
CA GLY A 392 10.62 -81.78 4.51
C GLY A 392 10.84 -81.70 3.00
N ASP A 393 10.36 -82.69 2.24
CA ASP A 393 10.47 -82.71 0.78
C ASP A 393 9.77 -81.53 0.11
N LEU A 394 8.58 -81.14 0.59
CA LEU A 394 7.86 -79.97 0.08
C LEU A 394 8.60 -78.67 0.39
N TYR A 395 9.16 -78.54 1.59
CA TYR A 395 9.98 -77.41 1.97
C TYR A 395 11.23 -77.29 1.08
N ASP A 396 11.97 -78.38 0.90
CA ASP A 396 13.20 -78.38 0.11
C ASP A 396 12.94 -78.04 -1.36
N ARG A 397 11.83 -78.54 -1.92
CA ARG A 397 11.39 -78.18 -3.28
C ARG A 397 11.03 -76.69 -3.39
N ALA A 398 10.27 -76.16 -2.43
CA ALA A 398 9.91 -74.74 -2.41
C ALA A 398 11.14 -73.83 -2.22
N ALA A 399 12.05 -74.19 -1.31
CA ALA A 399 13.29 -73.48 -1.04
C ALA A 399 14.24 -73.51 -2.25
N THR A 400 14.33 -74.65 -2.93
CA THR A 400 15.09 -74.78 -4.18
C THR A 400 14.51 -73.90 -5.27
N ALA A 401 13.19 -73.96 -5.52
CA ALA A 401 12.52 -73.14 -6.52
C ALA A 401 12.70 -71.62 -6.29
N LEU A 402 12.72 -71.17 -5.02
CA LEU A 402 12.95 -69.76 -4.66
C LEU A 402 14.43 -69.32 -4.66
N SER A 403 15.37 -70.26 -4.81
CA SER A 403 16.82 -69.99 -4.81
C SER A 403 17.50 -70.25 -6.17
N THR A 404 16.87 -70.99 -7.07
CA THR A 404 17.31 -71.15 -8.47
C THR A 404 17.28 -69.83 -9.22
N THR A 405 18.17 -69.64 -10.20
CA THR A 405 18.17 -68.45 -11.06
C THR A 405 18.20 -68.91 -12.52
N PRO A 406 17.20 -68.56 -13.36
CA PRO A 406 16.00 -67.74 -13.06
C PRO A 406 14.96 -68.44 -12.15
N VAL A 407 14.17 -67.67 -11.39
CA VAL A 407 13.07 -68.17 -10.54
C VAL A 407 11.76 -68.15 -11.31
N ASP A 408 11.16 -69.32 -11.53
CA ASP A 408 9.76 -69.45 -11.93
C ASP A 408 8.86 -69.12 -10.72
N LEU A 409 8.30 -67.90 -10.71
CA LEU A 409 7.47 -67.40 -9.61
C LEU A 409 6.17 -68.19 -9.44
N ASP A 410 5.54 -68.61 -10.53
CA ASP A 410 4.26 -69.32 -10.49
C ASP A 410 4.45 -70.73 -9.91
N ALA A 411 5.52 -71.42 -10.34
CA ALA A 411 5.89 -72.71 -9.78
C ALA A 411 6.29 -72.61 -8.29
N ALA A 412 7.05 -71.58 -7.92
CA ALA A 412 7.43 -71.34 -6.53
C ALA A 412 6.21 -71.03 -5.63
N GLU A 413 5.27 -70.22 -6.10
CA GLU A 413 4.03 -69.90 -5.39
C GLU A 413 3.17 -71.15 -5.15
N ALA A 414 3.00 -71.99 -6.17
CA ALA A 414 2.27 -73.25 -6.05
C ALA A 414 2.90 -74.19 -5.01
N LEU A 415 4.23 -74.26 -4.95
CA LEU A 415 4.96 -75.09 -3.97
C LEU A 415 4.80 -74.56 -2.53
N VAL A 416 4.87 -73.24 -2.33
CA VAL A 416 4.63 -72.62 -1.01
C VAL A 416 3.18 -72.84 -0.55
N ALA A 417 2.20 -72.71 -1.46
CA ALA A 417 0.80 -72.99 -1.16
C ALA A 417 0.58 -74.46 -0.79
N ALA A 418 1.20 -75.41 -1.52
CA ALA A 418 1.14 -76.84 -1.22
C ALA A 418 1.75 -77.15 0.17
N PHE A 419 2.87 -76.53 0.52
CA PHE A 419 3.46 -76.67 1.86
C PHE A 419 2.54 -76.13 2.96
N SER A 420 1.96 -74.95 2.77
CA SER A 420 0.99 -74.36 3.72
C SER A 420 -0.25 -75.25 3.89
N ALA A 421 -0.78 -75.80 2.81
CA ALA A 421 -1.93 -76.70 2.84
C ALA A 421 -1.61 -78.00 3.60
N ALA A 422 -0.47 -78.63 3.30
CA ALA A 422 -0.02 -79.84 3.99
C ALA A 422 0.18 -79.61 5.50
N LEU A 423 0.74 -78.45 5.88
CA LEU A 423 0.89 -78.06 7.29
C LEU A 423 -0.46 -77.82 8.00
N GLY A 424 -1.50 -77.42 7.26
CA GLY A 424 -2.85 -77.20 7.79
C GLY A 424 -3.64 -78.48 8.03
N VAL A 425 -3.37 -79.55 7.28
CA VAL A 425 -4.06 -80.85 7.39
C VAL A 425 -3.55 -81.68 8.56
N LEU A 426 -2.31 -81.47 9.01
CA LEU A 426 -1.73 -82.19 10.14
C LEU A 426 -2.32 -81.68 11.47
N PRO A 427 -2.88 -82.56 12.32
CA PRO A 427 -3.46 -82.15 13.59
C PRO A 427 -2.41 -81.45 14.46
N ALA A 428 -2.77 -80.28 14.99
CA ALA A 428 -1.92 -79.59 15.95
C ALA A 428 -1.69 -80.49 17.17
N PRO A 429 -0.48 -80.49 17.77
CA PRO A 429 -0.26 -81.23 19.00
C PRO A 429 -1.28 -80.77 20.06
N PRO A 430 -1.82 -81.70 20.87
CA PRO A 430 -2.74 -81.32 21.94
C PRO A 430 -2.05 -80.29 22.86
N PRO A 431 -2.76 -79.30 23.39
CA PRO A 431 -2.16 -78.34 24.31
C PRO A 431 -1.57 -79.10 25.51
N GLU A 432 -0.24 -79.06 25.66
CA GLU A 432 0.43 -79.53 26.87
C GLU A 432 -0.02 -78.63 28.03
N GLY A 433 -1.00 -79.11 28.81
CA GLY A 433 -1.47 -78.39 29.99
C GLY A 433 -2.87 -78.71 30.50
N ALA A 434 -3.51 -79.81 30.10
CA ALA A 434 -4.80 -80.21 30.70
C ALA A 434 -4.86 -81.70 31.05
N ALA A 435 -4.35 -82.06 32.23
CA ALA A 435 -4.70 -83.28 32.96
C ALA A 435 -4.41 -83.07 34.48
N PRO A 436 -5.04 -83.82 35.40
CA PRO A 436 -6.11 -83.32 36.26
C PRO A 436 -5.77 -83.34 37.76
N ALA A 437 -6.72 -82.81 38.55
CA ALA A 437 -6.72 -82.76 40.00
C ALA A 437 -6.41 -84.09 40.71
N GLY A 438 -5.57 -84.01 41.75
CA GLY A 438 -5.34 -85.05 42.75
C GLY A 438 -4.35 -84.61 43.82
N GLY A 439 -4.84 -83.98 44.90
CA GLY A 439 -4.07 -83.80 46.15
C GLY A 439 -3.95 -85.11 46.97
N PRO A 440 -3.41 -85.09 48.22
CA PRO A 440 -3.19 -83.92 49.07
C PRO A 440 -1.84 -83.84 49.84
N ALA A 441 -1.56 -82.60 50.27
CA ALA A 441 -0.98 -82.17 51.55
C ALA A 441 0.31 -82.81 52.13
N ARG A 442 1.33 -81.96 52.32
CA ARG A 442 1.91 -81.71 53.67
C ARG A 442 2.55 -80.32 53.75
N GLN A 443 2.22 -79.64 54.85
CA GLN A 443 2.62 -78.30 55.27
C GLN A 443 4.06 -78.27 55.80
N ALA A 444 4.79 -77.17 55.58
CA ALA A 444 5.69 -76.56 56.57
C ALA A 444 6.14 -75.15 56.13
N SER A 445 5.44 -74.17 56.71
CA SER A 445 5.83 -72.84 57.22
C SER A 445 6.70 -71.83 56.43
N PRO A 446 6.37 -70.52 56.54
CA PRO A 446 7.08 -69.40 55.91
C PRO A 446 8.12 -68.76 56.84
N SER A 447 9.19 -68.19 56.29
CA SER A 447 9.95 -67.11 56.94
C SER A 447 10.78 -66.33 55.91
N ASP A 448 10.67 -65.00 56.04
CA ASP A 448 11.64 -63.95 55.72
C ASP A 448 11.82 -63.42 54.27
N VAL A 449 11.09 -62.32 54.05
CA VAL A 449 11.46 -61.07 53.34
C VAL A 449 12.64 -60.43 54.11
N PRO A 450 13.68 -59.81 53.50
CA PRO A 450 13.50 -58.47 52.94
C PRO A 450 14.33 -58.02 51.71
N SER A 451 13.64 -57.25 50.87
CA SER A 451 13.95 -55.89 50.39
C SER A 451 15.21 -55.57 49.57
N LYS A 452 14.97 -54.61 48.63
CA LYS A 452 15.89 -53.67 47.95
C LYS A 452 16.68 -54.24 46.76
N GLU A 453 16.95 -53.52 45.66
CA GLU A 453 16.71 -52.14 45.23
C GLU A 453 16.97 -52.06 43.70
N ASP A 454 16.32 -51.08 43.06
CA ASP A 454 16.77 -50.19 41.98
C ASP A 454 17.27 -50.70 40.60
N SER A 455 16.49 -50.29 39.57
CA SER A 455 16.84 -49.46 38.38
C SER A 455 18.31 -49.16 38.05
N PRO A 456 18.65 -48.86 36.77
CA PRO A 456 17.84 -48.14 35.76
C PRO A 456 17.39 -48.93 34.53
#